data_AF-A0A958M7C3-F1
#
_entry.id   AF-A0A958M7C3-F1
#
_cell.length_a   1.000
_cell.length_b   1.000
_cell.length_c   1.000
_cell.angle_alpha   90.00
_cell.angle_beta   90.00
_cell.angle_gamma   90.00
#
_symmetry.space_group_name_H-M   'P 1'
#
loop_
_entity.id
_entity.type
_entity.pdbx_description
1 polymer ?
#
loop_
_entity_poly.entity_id
_entity_poly.type
_entity_poly.pdbx_seq_one_letter_code
_entity_poly.pdbx_strand_id
1 'polypeptide(L)' 'MAFELPKLPYAYDALEPYIDARTMEIHYTKHHNGYTANLNKAVAGTELEGKSIEAILR' A
#
# COMPACT_ATOMS: atom_id res chain seq x y z
N MET A 1 -5.62 4.35 13.35
CA MET A 1 -4.71 4.18 12.20
C MET A 1 -5.58 3.98 10.98
N ALA A 2 -5.47 4.84 9.97
CA ALA A 2 -6.53 4.99 8.96
C ALA A 2 -6.29 4.16 7.69
N PHE A 3 -5.03 3.94 7.28
CA PHE A 3 -4.72 3.26 6.03
C PHE A 3 -4.27 1.82 6.25
N GLU A 4 -4.87 0.91 5.48
CA GLU A 4 -4.55 -0.52 5.48
C GLU A 4 -3.97 -0.94 4.12
N LEU A 5 -3.11 -1.96 4.11
CA LEU A 5 -2.64 -2.58 2.88
C LEU A 5 -3.79 -3.43 2.30
N PRO A 6 -4.35 -3.09 1.13
CA PRO A 6 -5.47 -3.83 0.57
C PRO A 6 -5.05 -5.25 0.19
N LYS A 7 -5.84 -6.26 0.57
CA LYS A 7 -5.57 -7.64 0.17
C LYS A 7 -5.62 -7.79 -1.35
N LEU A 8 -4.64 -8.49 -1.91
CA LEU A 8 -4.70 -8.86 -3.32
C LEU A 8 -5.90 -9.80 -3.57
N PRO A 9 -6.73 -9.54 -4.59
CA PRO A 9 -7.86 -10.39 -4.94
C PRO A 9 -7.45 -11.60 -5.80
N TYR A 10 -6.15 -11.78 -6.03
CA TYR A 10 -5.57 -12.81 -6.90
C TYR A 10 -4.23 -13.32 -6.34
N ALA A 11 -3.77 -14.47 -6.83
CA ALA A 11 -2.47 -15.05 -6.49
C ALA A 11 -1.30 -14.29 -7.14
N TYR A 12 -0.09 -14.36 -6.58
CA TYR A 12 1.05 -13.56 -7.06
C TYR A 12 1.43 -13.82 -8.52
N ASP A 13 1.16 -15.01 -9.05
CA ASP A 13 1.42 -15.44 -10.43
C ASP A 13 0.29 -15.11 -11.42
N ALA A 14 -0.82 -14.51 -10.97
CA ALA A 14 -2.01 -14.29 -11.79
C ALA A 14 -1.79 -13.36 -13.01
N LEU A 15 -0.67 -12.65 -13.08
CA LEU A 15 -0.33 -11.71 -14.16
C LEU A 15 0.81 -12.21 -15.05
N GLU A 16 1.21 -13.48 -14.94
CA GLU A 16 2.18 -14.06 -15.85
C GLU A 16 1.64 -14.14 -17.31
N PRO A 17 2.52 -13.99 -18.32
CA PRO A 17 3.97 -13.81 -18.24
C PRO A 17 4.41 -12.33 -18.13
N TYR A 18 3.47 -11.41 -17.90
CA TYR A 18 3.77 -9.97 -17.92
C TYR A 18 4.42 -9.47 -16.64
N ILE A 19 4.01 -10.02 -15.50
CA ILE A 19 4.63 -9.77 -14.20
C ILE A 19 4.79 -11.12 -13.51
N ASP A 20 6.04 -11.47 -13.19
CA ASP A 20 6.31 -12.72 -12.47
C ASP A 20 5.90 -12.65 -10.99
N ALA A 21 5.67 -13.83 -10.41
CA ALA A 21 5.21 -13.95 -9.04
C ALA A 21 6.15 -13.28 -8.02
N ARG A 22 7.48 -13.34 -8.25
CA ARG A 22 8.46 -12.77 -7.32
C ARG A 22 8.44 -11.24 -7.35
N THR A 23 8.27 -10.65 -8.52
CA THR A 23 8.05 -9.21 -8.66
C THR A 23 6.77 -8.78 -7.97
N MET A 24 5.65 -9.47 -8.17
CA MET A 24 4.38 -9.12 -7.50
C MET A 24 4.47 -9.26 -5.98
N GLU A 25 5.09 -10.33 -5.48
CA GLU A 25 5.32 -10.54 -4.04
C GLU A 25 6.14 -9.39 -3.43
N ILE A 26 7.27 -9.02 -4.05
CA ILE A 26 8.12 -7.92 -3.55
C ILE A 26 7.38 -6.58 -3.65
N HIS A 27 6.69 -6.32 -4.76
CA HIS A 27 5.95 -5.08 -4.96
C HIS A 27 4.87 -4.90 -3.89
N TYR A 28 4.11 -5.96 -3.59
CA TYR A 28 3.05 -5.94 -2.59
C TYR A 28 3.57 -5.90 -1.14
N THR A 29 4.39 -6.89 -0.76
CA THR A 29 4.77 -7.13 0.65
C THR A 29 5.82 -6.15 1.17
N LYS A 30 6.67 -5.61 0.28
CA LYS A 30 7.75 -4.69 0.64
C LYS A 30 7.41 -3.25 0.26
N HIS A 31 7.14 -2.97 -1.02
CA HIS A 31 6.99 -1.60 -1.48
C HIS A 31 5.65 -1.00 -1.06
N HIS A 32 4.51 -1.58 -1.45
CA HIS A 32 3.19 -1.07 -1.08
C HIS A 32 3.02 -1.04 0.44
N ASN A 33 3.29 -2.16 1.12
CA ASN A 33 3.25 -2.20 2.59
C ASN A 33 4.15 -1.14 3.25
N GLY A 34 5.37 -0.97 2.74
CA GLY A 34 6.32 0.04 3.23
C GLY A 34 5.78 1.46 3.08
N TYR A 35 5.19 1.79 1.92
CA TYR A 35 4.56 3.09 1.70
C TYR A 35 3.36 3.31 2.64
N THR A 36 2.47 2.31 2.80
CA THR A 36 1.34 2.39 3.73
C THR A 36 1.79 2.62 5.17
N ALA A 37 2.79 1.86 5.64
CA ALA A 37 3.33 2.00 6.98
C ALA A 37 3.97 3.38 7.21
N ASN A 38 4.73 3.89 6.23
CA ASN A 38 5.38 5.19 6.33
C ASN A 38 4.37 6.35 6.25
N LEU A 39 3.33 6.24 5.43
CA LEU A 39 2.23 7.21 5.42
C LEU A 39 1.56 7.30 6.79
N ASN A 40 1.18 6.15 7.38
CA ASN A 40 0.59 6.11 8.72
C ASN A 40 1.49 6.78 9.77
N LYS A 41 2.80 6.54 9.72
CA LYS A 41 3.77 7.19 10.62
C LYS A 41 3.85 8.71 10.39
N ALA A 42 3.82 9.15 9.13
CA ALA A 42 3.95 10.56 8.78
C ALA A 42 2.73 11.39 9.21
N VAL A 43 1.52 10.81 9.17
CA VAL A 43 0.28 11.54 9.51
C VAL A 43 -0.13 11.43 10.97
N ALA A 44 0.41 10.47 11.73
CA ALA A 44 0.05 10.25 13.13
C ALA A 44 0.29 11.51 13.99
N GLY A 45 -0.73 11.92 14.74
CA GLY A 45 -0.70 13.12 15.60
C GLY A 45 -0.73 14.45 14.84
N THR A 46 -0.86 14.43 13.52
CA THR A 46 -0.99 15.65 12.70
C THR A 46 -2.46 15.96 12.42
N GLU A 47 -2.75 17.15 11.91
CA GLU A 47 -4.09 17.50 11.41
C GLU A 47 -4.56 16.63 10.23
N LEU A 48 -3.63 15.91 9.59
CA LEU A 48 -3.92 14.99 8.48
C LEU A 48 -4.36 13.60 8.96
N GLU A 49 -4.22 13.29 10.26
CA GLU A 49 -4.64 12.01 10.79
C GLU A 49 -6.15 11.79 10.58
N GLY A 50 -6.52 10.62 10.07
CA GLY A 50 -7.91 10.26 9.81
C GLY A 50 -8.53 10.89 8.55
N LYS A 51 -7.81 11.73 7.81
CA LYS A 51 -8.26 12.20 6.49
C LYS A 51 -8.16 11.08 5.45
N SER A 52 -8.99 11.18 4.39
CA SER A 52 -8.85 10.29 3.23
C SER A 52 -7.58 10.59 2.44
N ILE A 53 -7.13 9.65 1.62
CA ILE A 53 -5.92 9.84 0.80
C ILE A 53 -6.10 10.99 -0.19
N GLU A 54 -7.29 11.14 -0.76
CA GLU A 54 -7.62 12.23 -1.69
C GLU A 54 -7.58 13.59 -1.01
N ALA A 55 -7.92 13.66 0.28
CA ALA A 55 -7.83 14.90 1.05
C ALA A 55 -6.38 15.26 1.40
N ILE A 56 -5.49 14.28 1.51
CA ILE A 56 -4.05 14.49 1.77
C ILE A 56 -3.30 14.92 0.49
N LEU A 57 -3.72 14.45 -0.69
CA LEU A 57 -3.04 14.67 -1.98
C LEU A 57 -3.45 15.94 -2.75
N ARG A 58 -4.29 16.81 -2.17
CA ARG A 58 -4.68 18.09 -2.80
C ARG A 58 -3.56 19.11 -2.74
#